data_AF-A0A1U7VUS0-F1
#
_entry.id   AF-A0A1U7VUS0-F1
#
_cell.length_a   1.000
_cell.length_b   1.000
_cell.length_c   1.000
_cell.angle_alpha   90.00
_cell.angle_beta   90.00
_cell.angle_gamma   90.00
#
_symmetry.space_group_name_H-M   'P 1'
#
loop_
_entity.id
_entity.type
_entity.pdbx_description
1 polymer ?
#
loop_
_entity_poly.entity_id
_entity_poly.type
_entity_poly.pdbx_seq_one_letter_code
_entity_poly.pdbx_strand_id
1 'polypeptide(L)'
;MASSLQRIARHSPLAAYRSSLTPIWRQFASEALVEIKPGEIGMVSGIPDEHLRRRVVIFSPARTASQQGSGKVGRWKINFLSTQKWENPLMGWTSTGDPYANVGDSALSFESEEAAKAFAEKHGWEYTVRKRHTPLLKIKSYAENFKWKGPPKTEE
;
A
#
# COMPACT_ATOMS: atom_id res chain seq x y z
N MET A 1 22.61 -3.23 60.14
CA MET A 1 23.13 -4.22 61.11
C MET A 1 22.09 -5.31 61.29
N ALA A 2 22.20 -6.41 60.54
CA ALA A 2 21.63 -7.71 60.88
C ALA A 2 22.16 -8.73 59.86
N SER A 3 23.19 -9.45 60.29
CA SER A 3 23.78 -10.60 59.63
C SER A 3 22.95 -11.86 59.92
N SER A 4 22.84 -12.79 58.97
CA SER A 4 23.10 -14.21 59.27
C SER A 4 23.00 -15.13 58.03
N LEU A 5 24.13 -15.82 57.84
CA LEU A 5 24.29 -17.25 57.54
C LEU A 5 23.91 -17.81 56.17
N GLN A 6 25.00 -18.23 55.52
CA GLN A 6 25.16 -19.07 54.36
C GLN A 6 24.47 -20.43 54.51
N ARG A 7 23.92 -20.96 53.41
CA ARG A 7 23.85 -22.40 53.19
C ARG A 7 24.47 -22.73 51.84
N ILE A 8 25.62 -23.39 51.92
CA ILE A 8 26.37 -23.94 50.80
C ILE A 8 25.62 -25.19 50.31
N ALA A 9 25.12 -25.17 49.08
CA ALA A 9 24.72 -26.37 48.36
C ALA A 9 25.79 -26.66 47.30
N ARG A 10 26.56 -27.73 47.51
CA ARG A 10 27.52 -28.28 46.56
C ARG A 10 26.74 -29.12 45.56
N HIS A 11 26.70 -28.72 44.29
CA HIS A 11 26.42 -29.64 43.19
C HIS A 11 27.49 -29.44 42.11
N SER A 12 28.32 -30.46 41.97
CA SER A 12 29.29 -30.61 40.88
C SER A 12 28.57 -30.81 39.53
N PRO A 13 29.17 -30.44 38.41
CA PRO A 13 28.49 -30.34 37.13
C PRO A 13 28.38 -31.73 36.49
N LEU A 14 27.18 -32.10 36.05
CA LEU A 14 27.04 -33.13 35.02
C LEU A 14 27.31 -32.46 33.68
N ALA A 15 28.42 -32.86 33.06
CA ALA A 15 28.82 -32.45 31.71
C ALA A 15 27.72 -32.84 30.71
N ALA A 16 26.90 -31.87 30.31
CA ALA A 16 25.99 -32.03 29.19
C ALA A 16 26.81 -31.85 27.90
N TYR A 17 26.97 -32.96 27.19
CA TYR A 17 27.57 -33.05 25.86
C TYR A 17 26.89 -32.05 24.91
N ARG A 18 27.55 -30.93 24.61
CA ARG A 18 27.11 -29.97 23.58
C ARG A 18 27.30 -30.63 22.22
N SER A 19 26.25 -31.28 21.73
CA SER A 19 26.18 -31.74 20.34
C SER A 19 26.24 -30.53 19.41
N SER A 20 27.42 -30.26 18.84
CA SER A 20 27.59 -29.32 17.73
C SER A 20 27.09 -29.94 16.43
N LEU A 21 25.78 -30.16 16.34
CA LEU A 21 25.14 -30.41 15.05
C LEU A 21 24.59 -29.08 14.57
N THR A 22 25.41 -28.37 13.79
CA THR A 22 24.88 -27.32 12.93
C THR A 22 23.80 -27.96 12.05
N PRO A 23 22.56 -27.43 12.03
CA PRO A 23 21.57 -27.93 11.11
C PRO A 23 22.05 -27.64 9.68
N ILE A 24 22.38 -28.69 8.92
CA ILE A 24 22.65 -28.66 7.46
C ILE A 24 21.32 -28.44 6.72
N TRP A 25 20.53 -27.46 7.13
CA TRP A 25 19.23 -27.14 6.54
C TRP A 25 19.22 -25.75 5.92
N ARG A 26 20.30 -25.39 5.24
CA ARG A 26 20.32 -24.21 4.37
C ARG A 26 21.21 -24.44 3.15
N GLN A 27 20.96 -25.52 2.42
CA GLN A 27 21.65 -25.79 1.14
C GLN A 27 20.89 -25.32 -0.11
N PHE A 28 19.66 -24.84 0.03
CA PHE A 28 18.92 -24.24 -1.08
C PHE A 28 18.26 -22.93 -0.67
N ALA A 29 19.07 -21.97 -0.22
CA ALA A 29 18.66 -20.58 -0.33
C ALA A 29 19.03 -20.11 -1.73
N SER A 30 18.14 -20.32 -2.71
CA SER A 30 18.22 -19.64 -3.99
C SER A 30 17.82 -18.18 -3.79
N GLU A 31 18.60 -17.44 -3.02
CA GLU A 31 18.64 -15.99 -3.08
C GLU A 31 19.49 -15.60 -4.29
N ALA A 32 19.11 -16.13 -5.45
CA ALA A 32 19.64 -15.62 -6.69
C ALA A 32 19.04 -14.22 -6.84
N LEU A 33 19.90 -13.20 -6.82
CA LEU A 33 19.57 -11.85 -7.27
C LEU A 33 19.22 -11.92 -8.76
N VAL A 34 18.05 -12.46 -9.08
CA VAL A 34 17.53 -12.45 -10.43
C VAL A 34 17.07 -11.03 -10.67
N GLU A 35 17.82 -10.31 -11.49
CA GLU A 35 17.38 -9.04 -12.07
C GLU A 35 16.13 -9.35 -12.90
N ILE A 36 14.95 -9.15 -12.31
CA ILE A 36 13.67 -9.36 -12.99
C ILE A 36 13.58 -8.30 -14.08
N LYS A 37 13.58 -8.73 -15.34
CA LYS A 37 13.41 -7.79 -16.45
C LYS A 37 11.98 -7.22 -16.41
N PRO A 38 11.80 -5.93 -16.69
CA PRO A 38 10.46 -5.35 -16.74
C PRO A 38 9.62 -6.09 -17.80
N GLY A 39 8.40 -6.47 -17.44
CA GLY A 39 7.47 -7.21 -18.31
C GLY A 39 7.59 -8.73 -18.32
N GLU A 40 8.65 -9.32 -17.75
CA GLU A 40 8.84 -10.78 -17.75
C GLU A 40 7.73 -11.51 -16.98
N ILE A 41 7.33 -10.97 -15.83
CA ILE A 41 6.25 -11.55 -15.02
C ILE A 41 4.91 -11.43 -15.73
N GLY A 42 4.70 -10.35 -16.49
CA GLY A 42 3.51 -10.16 -17.33
C GLY A 42 3.32 -11.32 -18.31
N MET A 43 4.39 -11.74 -18.99
CA MET A 43 4.35 -12.84 -19.95
C MET A 43 4.04 -14.20 -19.31
N VAL A 44 4.57 -14.46 -18.10
CA VAL A 44 4.37 -15.73 -17.40
C VAL A 44 3.01 -15.80 -16.69
N SER A 45 2.40 -14.65 -16.38
CA SER A 45 1.16 -14.56 -15.60
C SER A 45 -0.11 -15.06 -16.30
N GLY A 46 -0.04 -15.38 -17.60
CA GLY A 46 -1.20 -15.84 -18.38
C GLY A 46 -2.20 -14.73 -18.72
N ILE A 47 -1.82 -13.47 -18.54
CA ILE A 47 -2.63 -12.31 -18.95
C ILE A 47 -2.54 -12.19 -20.49
N PRO A 48 -3.68 -12.06 -21.20
CA PRO A 48 -3.68 -11.82 -22.65
C PRO A 48 -2.90 -10.55 -23.03
N ASP A 49 -2.18 -10.59 -24.15
CA ASP A 49 -1.36 -9.47 -24.66
C ASP A 49 -2.13 -8.16 -24.79
N GLU A 50 -3.41 -8.23 -25.15
CA GLU A 50 -4.31 -7.08 -25.26
C GLU A 50 -4.41 -6.30 -23.95
N HIS A 51 -4.43 -7.01 -22.82
CA HIS A 51 -4.51 -6.40 -21.49
C HIS A 51 -3.16 -5.99 -20.94
N LEU A 52 -2.05 -6.56 -21.42
CA LEU A 52 -0.70 -6.13 -21.05
C LEU A 52 -0.32 -4.78 -21.67
N ARG A 53 -0.82 -4.48 -22.88
CA ARG A 53 -0.53 -3.21 -23.58
C ARG A 53 -1.33 -2.02 -23.06
N ARG A 54 -2.24 -2.21 -22.11
CA ARG A 54 -3.11 -1.14 -21.64
C ARG A 54 -2.34 -0.18 -20.72
N ARG A 55 -2.73 1.10 -20.77
CA ARG A 55 -2.22 2.11 -19.85
C ARG A 55 -2.93 2.07 -18.52
N VAL A 56 -2.16 2.16 -17.44
CA VAL A 56 -2.66 2.17 -16.07
C VAL A 56 -2.36 3.50 -15.38
N VAL A 57 -3.20 3.90 -14.44
CA VAL A 57 -2.99 5.11 -13.65
C VAL A 57 -2.75 4.74 -12.20
N ILE A 58 -1.57 5.04 -11.68
CA ILE A 58 -1.23 4.84 -10.28
C ILE A 58 -1.66 6.08 -9.51
N PHE A 59 -2.52 5.92 -8.50
CA PHE A 59 -3.04 7.03 -7.72
C PHE A 59 -3.33 6.65 -6.27
N SER A 60 -3.30 7.65 -5.39
CA SER A 60 -3.90 7.54 -4.06
C SER A 60 -5.33 8.09 -4.14
N PRO A 61 -6.38 7.32 -3.78
CA PRO A 61 -7.74 7.84 -3.70
C PRO A 61 -7.82 9.08 -2.81
N ALA A 62 -8.56 10.08 -3.29
CA ALA A 62 -8.86 11.27 -2.50
C ALA A 62 -9.84 10.92 -1.37
N ARG A 63 -9.87 11.76 -0.33
CA ARG A 63 -10.88 11.63 0.72
C ARG A 63 -12.27 11.87 0.13
N THR A 64 -13.22 11.00 0.45
CA THR A 64 -14.64 11.17 0.10
C THR A 64 -15.16 12.48 0.68
N ALA A 65 -15.61 13.42 -0.16
CA ALA A 65 -16.00 14.76 0.27
C ALA A 65 -17.16 14.75 1.28
N SER A 66 -18.08 13.80 1.15
CA SER A 66 -19.23 13.62 2.06
C SER A 66 -18.83 13.12 3.45
N GLN A 67 -17.62 12.58 3.64
CA GLN A 67 -17.15 11.99 4.90
C GLN A 67 -15.92 12.73 5.42
N GLN A 68 -15.83 12.89 6.76
CA GLN A 68 -14.66 13.54 7.35
C GLN A 68 -13.50 12.58 7.64
N GLY A 69 -13.75 11.27 7.72
CA GLY A 69 -12.74 10.26 8.06
C GLY A 69 -11.60 10.16 7.05
N SER A 70 -10.39 9.93 7.56
CA SER A 70 -9.14 9.80 6.77
C SER A 70 -8.66 8.37 6.59
N GLY A 71 -9.34 7.35 7.17
CA GLY A 71 -8.83 5.98 7.22
C GLY A 71 -8.62 5.28 5.87
N LYS A 72 -9.33 5.71 4.82
CA LYS A 72 -9.16 5.17 3.45
C LYS A 72 -8.07 5.90 2.64
N VAL A 73 -7.52 7.00 3.16
CA VAL A 73 -6.54 7.84 2.46
C VAL A 73 -5.14 7.28 2.68
N GLY A 74 -4.29 7.33 1.65
CA GLY A 74 -2.88 6.93 1.74
C GLY A 74 -2.57 5.51 1.28
N ARG A 75 -3.60 4.72 0.95
CA ARG A 75 -3.43 3.50 0.14
C ARG A 75 -3.25 3.89 -1.32
N TRP A 76 -2.30 3.26 -1.99
CA TRP A 76 -2.07 3.43 -3.42
C TRP A 76 -2.83 2.36 -4.20
N LYS A 77 -3.39 2.74 -5.35
CA LYS A 77 -4.15 1.84 -6.22
C LYS A 77 -3.71 2.02 -7.67
N ILE A 78 -3.93 0.97 -8.44
CA ILE A 78 -3.72 0.97 -9.89
C ILE A 78 -5.11 0.99 -10.54
N ASN A 79 -5.42 2.07 -11.26
CA ASN A 79 -6.63 2.18 -12.05
C ASN A 79 -6.38 1.66 -13.46
N PHE A 80 -7.15 0.65 -13.86
CA PHE A 80 -7.25 0.22 -15.24
C PHE A 80 -8.38 1.03 -15.88
N LEU A 81 -8.06 1.90 -16.84
CA LEU A 81 -9.08 2.66 -17.56
C LEU A 81 -9.97 1.69 -18.34
N SER A 82 -11.17 1.41 -17.81
CA SER A 82 -12.18 0.57 -18.46
C SER A 82 -13.13 1.46 -19.26
N THR A 83 -13.28 1.20 -20.55
CA THR A 83 -14.00 2.10 -21.45
C THR A 83 -15.47 1.73 -21.64
N GLN A 84 -15.80 0.43 -21.71
CA GLN A 84 -17.12 0.00 -22.19
C GLN A 84 -17.93 -0.69 -21.09
N LYS A 85 -19.02 -0.04 -20.70
CA LYS A 85 -20.11 -0.59 -19.92
C LYS A 85 -21.41 -0.35 -20.69
N TRP A 86 -22.28 -1.33 -20.76
CA TRP A 86 -23.55 -1.25 -21.48
C TRP A 86 -24.69 -1.81 -20.63
N GLU A 87 -25.92 -1.46 -21.01
CA GLU A 87 -27.11 -2.00 -20.39
C GLU A 87 -27.46 -3.38 -20.96
N ASN A 88 -27.73 -4.35 -20.09
CA ASN A 88 -28.21 -5.66 -20.49
C ASN A 88 -29.67 -5.55 -20.98
N PRO A 89 -29.99 -5.92 -22.24
CA PRO A 89 -31.33 -5.73 -22.81
C PRO A 89 -32.44 -6.52 -22.11
N LEU A 90 -32.10 -7.56 -21.33
CA LEU A 90 -33.10 -8.36 -20.61
C LEU A 90 -33.51 -7.72 -19.27
N MET A 91 -32.54 -7.35 -18.43
CA MET A 91 -32.76 -6.94 -17.03
C MET A 91 -32.42 -5.47 -16.73
N GLY A 92 -31.77 -4.77 -17.66
CA GLY A 92 -31.30 -3.39 -17.47
C GLY A 92 -30.03 -3.26 -16.60
N TRP A 93 -29.37 -4.37 -16.25
CA TRP A 93 -28.15 -4.32 -15.44
C TRP A 93 -26.94 -3.84 -16.24
N THR A 94 -25.97 -3.24 -15.55
CA THR A 94 -24.71 -2.82 -16.17
C THR A 94 -23.81 -4.03 -16.44
N SER A 95 -23.65 -4.37 -17.71
CA SER A 95 -22.73 -5.38 -18.20
C SER A 95 -21.40 -4.75 -18.65
N THR A 96 -20.32 -5.52 -18.57
CA THR A 96 -18.99 -5.11 -19.08
C THR A 96 -18.27 -6.33 -19.65
N GLY A 97 -17.40 -6.10 -20.64
CA GLY A 97 -16.52 -7.11 -21.21
C GLY A 97 -15.08 -7.02 -20.73
N ASP A 98 -14.73 -6.03 -19.90
CA ASP A 98 -13.37 -5.83 -19.42
C ASP A 98 -13.13 -6.62 -18.11
N PRO A 99 -12.20 -7.59 -18.08
CA PRO A 99 -11.92 -8.39 -16.88
C PRO A 99 -11.32 -7.55 -15.73
N TYR A 100 -10.66 -6.43 -16.05
CA TYR A 100 -10.03 -5.57 -15.03
C TYR A 100 -10.95 -4.50 -14.46
N ALA A 101 -12.20 -4.43 -14.90
CA ALA A 101 -13.15 -3.39 -14.50
C ALA A 101 -13.31 -3.24 -12.97
N ASN A 102 -13.16 -4.34 -12.21
CA ASN A 102 -13.33 -4.33 -10.75
C ASN A 102 -12.03 -4.61 -9.97
N VAL A 103 -11.00 -5.14 -10.63
CA VAL A 103 -9.76 -5.63 -9.98
C VAL A 103 -8.96 -4.48 -9.38
N GLY A 104 -8.82 -3.38 -10.13
CA GLY A 104 -8.06 -2.20 -9.70
C GLY A 104 -8.63 -1.52 -8.45
N ASP A 105 -9.97 -1.47 -8.34
CA ASP A 105 -10.62 -0.80 -7.22
C ASP A 105 -10.74 -1.68 -5.97
N SER A 106 -10.98 -2.98 -6.14
CA SER A 106 -11.36 -3.87 -5.04
C SER A 106 -10.18 -4.64 -4.43
N ALA A 107 -9.25 -5.11 -5.25
CA ALA A 107 -8.26 -6.11 -4.83
C ALA A 107 -6.82 -5.58 -4.78
N LEU A 108 -6.46 -4.62 -5.63
CA LEU A 108 -5.08 -4.13 -5.74
C LEU A 108 -4.87 -2.84 -4.95
N SER A 109 -4.40 -2.99 -3.70
CA SER A 109 -3.99 -1.87 -2.87
C SER A 109 -2.55 -2.04 -2.37
N PHE A 110 -1.78 -0.97 -2.48
CA PHE A 110 -0.38 -0.89 -2.10
C PHE A 110 -0.19 0.11 -0.97
N GLU A 111 0.89 -0.05 -0.21
CA GLU A 111 1.26 0.85 0.89
C GLU A 111 2.02 2.08 0.40
N SER A 112 2.82 1.93 -0.66
CA SER A 112 3.67 2.98 -1.19
C SER A 112 3.49 3.17 -2.70
N GLU A 113 3.90 4.35 -3.19
CA GLU A 113 3.88 4.68 -4.61
C GLU A 113 4.88 3.77 -5.38
N GLU A 114 6.03 3.54 -4.76
CA GLU A 114 7.13 2.75 -5.29
C GLU A 114 6.74 1.28 -5.44
N ALA A 115 6.00 0.73 -4.47
CA ALA A 115 5.50 -0.65 -4.55
C ALA A 115 4.51 -0.81 -5.70
N ALA A 116 3.64 0.18 -5.93
CA ALA A 116 2.72 0.18 -7.06
C ALA A 116 3.45 0.30 -8.41
N LYS A 117 4.48 1.16 -8.50
CA LYS A 117 5.33 1.29 -9.70
C LYS A 117 6.07 0.00 -10.00
N ALA A 118 6.74 -0.57 -9.00
CA ALA A 118 7.47 -1.82 -9.14
C ALA A 118 6.53 -2.97 -9.57
N PHE A 119 5.30 -2.99 -9.08
CA PHE A 119 4.30 -3.97 -9.51
C PHE A 119 3.91 -3.79 -10.99
N ALA A 120 3.67 -2.54 -11.42
CA ALA A 120 3.35 -2.24 -12.82
C ALA A 120 4.52 -2.58 -13.77
N GLU A 121 5.76 -2.26 -13.37
CA GLU A 121 6.98 -2.55 -14.15
C GLU A 121 7.23 -4.04 -14.30
N LYS A 122 7.03 -4.82 -13.24
CA LYS A 122 7.11 -6.29 -13.27
C LYS A 122 6.16 -6.90 -14.29
N HIS A 123 4.94 -6.37 -14.38
CA HIS A 123 3.93 -6.83 -15.34
C HIS A 123 4.09 -6.19 -16.73
N GLY A 124 4.94 -5.17 -16.87
CA GLY A 124 5.19 -4.49 -18.15
C GLY A 124 4.08 -3.52 -18.55
N TRP A 125 3.27 -3.04 -17.61
CA TRP A 125 2.22 -2.06 -17.90
C TRP A 125 2.80 -0.65 -18.05
N GLU A 126 2.35 0.08 -19.07
CA GLU A 126 2.64 1.50 -19.20
C GLU A 126 1.82 2.27 -18.14
N TYR A 127 2.49 2.99 -17.24
CA TYR A 127 1.83 3.64 -16.11
C TYR A 127 2.01 5.16 -16.09
N THR A 128 0.98 5.86 -15.63
CA THR A 128 1.04 7.29 -15.31
C THR A 128 0.75 7.49 -13.82
N VAL A 129 1.58 8.27 -13.14
CA VAL A 129 1.42 8.51 -11.70
C VAL A 129 0.69 9.82 -11.44
N ARG A 130 -0.38 9.76 -10.65
CA ARG A 130 -1.05 10.95 -10.09
C ARG A 130 -0.60 11.15 -8.65
N LYS A 131 0.08 12.27 -8.40
CA LYS A 131 0.57 12.63 -7.07
C LYS A 131 -0.58 12.76 -6.08
N ARG A 132 -0.34 12.32 -4.84
CA ARG A 132 -1.31 12.44 -3.74
C ARG A 132 -1.48 13.91 -3.34
N HIS A 133 -2.69 14.42 -3.43
CA HIS A 133 -3.04 15.74 -2.89
C HIS A 133 -3.41 15.64 -1.42
N THR A 134 -2.56 16.19 -0.54
CA THR A 134 -2.80 16.26 0.90
C THR A 134 -3.25 17.67 1.27
N PRO A 135 -4.34 17.84 2.04
CA PRO A 135 -4.76 19.16 2.49
C PRO A 135 -3.72 19.76 3.44
N LEU A 136 -3.43 21.04 3.27
CA LEU A 136 -2.55 21.77 4.18
C LEU A 136 -3.25 21.99 5.52
N LEU A 137 -2.59 21.63 6.62
CA LEU A 137 -3.06 21.89 7.97
C LEU A 137 -2.88 23.38 8.26
N LYS A 138 -4.00 24.11 8.27
CA LYS A 138 -4.03 25.52 8.65
C LYS A 138 -4.16 25.63 10.16
N ILE A 139 -3.38 26.52 10.78
CA ILE A 139 -3.56 26.92 12.17
C ILE A 139 -4.94 27.57 12.26
N LYS A 140 -5.77 27.09 13.19
CA LYS A 140 -7.11 27.64 13.46
C LYS A 140 -7.20 27.89 14.95
N SER A 141 -7.44 29.13 15.35
CA SER A 141 -7.68 29.51 16.74
C SER A 141 -9.12 30.00 16.90
N TYR A 142 -9.85 29.47 17.88
CA TYR A 142 -11.23 29.91 18.15
C TYR A 142 -11.29 31.40 18.55
N ALA A 143 -10.22 31.94 19.14
CA ALA A 143 -10.13 33.35 19.52
C ALA A 143 -10.17 34.30 18.30
N GLU A 144 -9.77 33.83 17.11
CA GLU A 144 -9.83 34.64 15.89
C GLU A 144 -11.26 35.04 15.52
N ASN A 145 -12.26 34.25 15.93
CA ASN A 145 -13.67 34.55 15.70
C ASN A 145 -14.11 35.86 16.40
N PHE A 146 -13.44 36.25 17.49
CA PHE A 146 -13.76 37.43 18.30
C PHE A 146 -12.70 38.53 18.23
N LYS A 147 -11.78 38.46 17.26
CA LYS A 147 -10.76 39.50 17.10
C LYS A 147 -11.40 40.84 16.75
N TRP A 148 -10.99 41.90 17.44
CA TRP A 148 -11.43 43.27 17.17
C TRP A 148 -11.16 43.63 15.69
N LYS A 149 -12.21 44.01 14.95
CA LYS A 149 -12.16 44.28 13.51
C LYS A 149 -11.73 45.70 13.14
N GLY A 150 -11.46 46.54 14.14
CA GLY A 150 -11.21 47.97 13.95
C GLY A 150 -12.50 48.79 13.85
N PRO A 151 -12.38 50.13 13.80
CA PRO A 151 -13.52 51.01 13.56
C PRO A 151 -14.12 50.75 12.15
N PRO A 152 -15.42 51.05 11.95
CA PRO A 152 -16.05 50.92 10.64
C PRO A 152 -15.33 51.80 9.63
N LYS A 153 -15.06 51.27 8.43
CA LYS A 153 -14.51 52.08 7.34
C LYS A 153 -15.63 52.97 6.81
N THR A 154 -15.43 54.28 6.86
CA THR A 154 -16.29 55.25 6.18
C THR A 154 -16.12 55.02 4.67
N GLU A 155 -17.19 54.63 3.99
CA GLU A 155 -17.21 54.53 2.53
C GLU A 155 -17.32 55.96 1.98
N GLU A 156 -16.28 56.42 1.28
CA GLU A 156 -16.30 57.63 0.43
C GLU A 156 -16.75 57.28 -0.99
#